data_AF-A0A958JE60-F1
#
_entry.id   AF-A0A958JE60-F1
#
_cell.length_a   1.000
_cell.length_b   1.000
_cell.length_c   1.000
_cell.angle_alpha   90.00
_cell.angle_beta   90.00
_cell.angle_gamma   90.00
#
_symmetry.space_group_name_H-M   'P 1'
#
loop_
_entity.id
_entity.type
_entity.pdbx_description
1 polymer ?
#
loop_
_entity_poly.entity_id
_entity_poly.type
_entity_poly.pdbx_seq_one_letter_code
_entity_poly.pdbx_strand_id
1 'polypeptide(L)'
;MLSLLFFDISGGSIQVNEVTKDGTPILADDGAPKTRVVHIPFLVTFLLFGGVYFTFFHRWINLRGFTHSIQVIRGKYDDPNDEGEISHFRALTSALSATIGLGNIAGVAVAIQTGGPGAVFWMFSTAVFSMTSKFNSCTLSQMYRKVNADGSISGGPMYYLDIGLS
;
A
#
# COMPACT_ATOMS: atom_id res chain seq x y z
N MET A 1 6.72 27.32 10.55
CA MET A 1 5.28 27.08 10.32
C MET A 1 5.04 25.59 10.50
N LEU A 2 4.58 25.22 11.71
CA LEU A 2 3.95 23.95 12.11
C LEU A 2 4.52 22.62 11.57
N SER A 3 5.63 22.14 12.14
CA SER A 3 6.05 20.72 12.07
C SER A 3 5.11 19.84 12.91
N LEU A 4 3.89 19.62 12.44
CA LEU A 4 3.00 18.57 12.93
C LEU A 4 3.11 17.40 11.94
N LEU A 5 3.97 16.42 12.24
CA LEU A 5 3.81 15.01 11.84
C LEU A 5 4.92 14.20 12.52
N PHE A 6 4.52 13.44 13.53
CA PHE A 6 5.31 12.72 14.54
C PHE A 6 6.20 11.55 14.03
N PHE A 7 6.63 11.57 12.76
CA PHE A 7 7.33 10.46 12.11
C PHE A 7 8.42 10.91 11.12
N ASP A 8 9.24 11.91 11.49
CA ASP A 8 10.49 12.16 10.78
C ASP A 8 11.61 11.28 11.38
N ILE A 9 11.78 10.06 10.87
CA ILE A 9 12.92 9.17 11.22
C ILE A 9 14.12 9.45 10.31
N SER A 10 14.16 10.56 9.57
CA SER A 10 15.36 10.96 8.83
C SER A 10 16.42 11.55 9.76
N GLY A 11 17.00 10.70 10.63
CA GLY A 11 18.31 10.93 11.26
C GLY A 11 19.48 10.91 10.25
N GLY A 12 19.22 11.37 9.02
CA GLY A 12 20.02 11.19 7.83
C GLY A 12 19.30 11.83 6.65
N SER A 13 19.20 13.16 6.67
CA SER A 13 18.80 13.96 5.52
C SER A 13 19.68 13.59 4.32
N ILE A 14 19.11 12.98 3.28
CA ILE A 14 19.85 12.79 2.02
C ILE A 14 19.93 14.16 1.37
N GLN A 15 21.12 14.77 1.43
CA GLN A 15 21.40 16.01 0.74
C GLN A 15 21.75 15.68 -0.71
N VAL A 16 20.88 16.08 -1.63
CA VAL A 16 21.10 15.91 -3.07
C VAL A 16 21.44 17.27 -3.65
N ASN A 17 22.53 17.35 -4.41
CA ASN A 17 22.89 18.58 -5.12
C ASN A 17 21.80 18.92 -6.15
N GLU A 18 21.34 20.17 -6.17
CA GLU A 18 20.50 20.67 -7.26
C GLU A 18 21.39 20.83 -8.50
N VAL A 19 21.05 20.11 -9.56
CA VAL A 19 21.80 20.09 -10.83
C VAL A 19 20.92 20.66 -11.93
N THR A 20 21.49 21.52 -12.77
CA THR A 20 20.87 22.04 -14.00
C THR A 20 20.59 20.87 -14.96
N LYS A 21 19.65 21.04 -15.91
CA LYS A 21 19.34 20.00 -16.93
C LYS A 21 20.56 19.51 -17.72
N ASP A 22 21.63 20.30 -17.76
CA ASP A 22 22.90 20.00 -18.45
C ASP A 22 23.93 19.27 -17.56
N GLY A 23 23.58 18.92 -16.32
CA GLY A 23 24.48 18.20 -15.41
C GLY A 23 25.40 19.09 -14.57
N THR A 24 25.31 20.42 -14.68
CA THR A 24 26.10 21.37 -13.88
C THR A 24 25.43 21.70 -12.55
N PRO A 25 26.16 21.69 -11.41
CA PRO A 25 25.59 22.01 -10.10
C PRO A 25 25.17 23.48 -10.04
N ILE A 26 23.98 23.74 -9.51
CA ILE A 26 23.49 25.10 -9.25
C ILE A 26 24.21 25.61 -8.00
N LEU A 27 24.97 26.68 -8.13
CA LEU A 27 25.70 27.27 -7.01
C LEU A 27 24.79 28.22 -6.23
N ALA A 28 24.91 28.21 -4.90
CA ALA A 28 24.38 29.22 -4.02
C ALA A 28 25.25 30.49 -4.08
N ASP A 29 24.78 31.60 -3.48
CA ASP A 29 25.44 32.91 -3.55
C ASP A 29 26.87 32.94 -2.96
N ASP A 30 27.26 31.88 -2.25
CA ASP A 30 28.58 31.63 -1.66
C ASP A 30 29.52 30.77 -2.54
N GLY A 31 29.06 30.34 -3.72
CA GLY A 31 29.81 29.45 -4.61
C GLY A 31 29.75 27.96 -4.24
N ALA A 32 28.99 27.58 -3.20
CA ALA A 32 28.78 26.18 -2.85
C ALA A 32 27.61 25.57 -3.66
N PRO A 33 27.65 24.27 -4.00
CA PRO A 33 26.52 23.61 -4.66
C PRO A 33 25.28 23.62 -3.76
N LYS A 34 24.16 24.11 -4.30
CA LYS A 34 22.89 24.21 -3.58
C LYS A 34 22.32 22.80 -3.35
N THR A 35 22.19 22.41 -2.09
CA THR A 35 21.68 21.09 -1.69
C THR A 35 20.18 21.14 -1.37
N ARG A 36 19.41 20.20 -1.92
CA ARG A 36 18.04 19.93 -1.50
C ARG A 36 18.03 18.76 -0.52
N VAL A 37 17.39 18.95 0.63
CA VAL A 37 17.12 17.88 1.58
C VAL A 37 15.90 17.08 1.11
N VAL A 38 16.08 15.79 0.89
CA VAL A 38 14.99 14.87 0.58
C VAL A 38 14.59 14.12 1.85
N HIS A 39 13.37 14.37 2.33
CA HIS A 39 12.79 13.64 3.46
C HIS A 39 12.10 12.39 2.96
N ILE A 40 12.56 11.22 3.41
CA ILE A 40 11.86 9.96 3.19
C ILE A 40 10.83 9.78 4.30
N PRO A 41 9.51 9.71 4.00
CA PRO A 41 8.51 9.53 5.04
C PRO A 41 8.72 8.18 5.73
N PHE A 42 8.94 8.18 7.05
CA PHE A 42 9.16 6.95 7.82
C PHE A 42 8.08 5.90 7.59
N LEU A 43 6.82 6.36 7.53
CA LEU A 43 5.67 5.49 7.30
C LEU A 43 5.81 4.69 6.00
N VAL A 44 6.32 5.31 4.93
CA VAL A 44 6.52 4.64 3.64
C VAL A 44 7.59 3.55 3.77
N THR A 45 8.71 3.87 4.41
CA THR A 45 9.78 2.89 4.65
C THR A 45 9.29 1.71 5.49
N PHE A 46 8.54 1.99 6.56
CA PHE A 46 7.99 0.96 7.44
C PHE A 46 6.99 0.05 6.73
N LEU A 47 6.08 0.64 5.93
CA LEU A 47 5.10 -0.12 5.15
C LEU A 47 5.76 -0.97 4.07
N LEU A 48 6.77 -0.44 3.38
CA LEU A 48 7.53 -1.19 2.39
C LEU A 48 8.26 -2.37 3.04
N PHE A 49 8.91 -2.15 4.17
CA PHE A 49 9.56 -3.22 4.92
C PHE A 49 8.57 -4.29 5.36
N GLY A 50 7.41 -3.91 5.89
CA GLY A 50 6.34 -4.84 6.25
C GLY A 50 5.83 -5.66 5.06
N GLY A 51 5.63 -5.03 3.90
CA GLY A 51 5.24 -5.72 2.67
C GLY A 51 6.27 -6.74 2.22
N VAL A 52 7.54 -6.33 2.13
CA VAL A 52 8.65 -7.22 1.78
C VAL A 52 8.74 -8.39 2.77
N TYR A 53 8.72 -8.11 4.07
CA TYR A 53 8.76 -9.13 5.12
C TYR A 53 7.62 -10.14 4.97
N PHE A 54 6.37 -9.70 4.83
CA PHE A 54 5.23 -10.59 4.69
C PHE A 54 5.27 -11.39 3.39
N THR A 55 5.71 -10.80 2.26
CA THR A 55 5.85 -11.50 0.99
C THR A 55 6.85 -12.66 1.09
N PHE A 56 8.00 -12.45 1.72
CA PHE A 56 8.98 -13.50 1.93
C PHE A 56 8.50 -14.56 2.93
N PHE A 57 7.90 -14.15 4.05
CA PHE A 57 7.35 -15.05 5.06
C PHE A 57 6.29 -16.00 4.47
N HIS A 58 5.36 -15.46 3.66
CA HIS A 58 4.31 -16.24 3.00
C HIS A 58 4.79 -16.93 1.69
N ARG A 59 6.10 -16.94 1.42
CA ARG A 59 6.71 -17.62 0.27
C ARG A 59 6.06 -17.23 -1.07
N TRP A 60 5.82 -15.94 -1.28
CA TRP A 60 5.21 -15.39 -2.51
C TRP A 60 3.78 -15.89 -2.78
N ILE A 61 2.93 -15.87 -1.74
CA ILE A 61 1.52 -16.26 -1.84
C ILE A 61 0.73 -15.49 -2.89
N ASN A 62 1.09 -14.23 -3.15
CA ASN A 62 0.49 -13.39 -4.19
C ASN A 62 0.63 -13.99 -5.59
N LEU A 63 1.74 -14.68 -5.89
CA LEU A 63 1.93 -15.36 -7.18
C LEU A 63 1.28 -16.75 -7.19
N ARG A 64 1.44 -17.51 -6.10
CA ARG A 64 0.94 -18.90 -6.00
C ARG A 64 -0.59 -18.96 -5.93
N GLY A 65 -1.19 -18.03 -5.18
CA GLY A 65 -2.63 -17.94 -4.96
C GLY A 65 -3.39 -17.26 -6.09
N PHE A 66 -2.72 -16.70 -7.10
CA PHE A 66 -3.37 -15.94 -8.16
C PHE A 66 -4.42 -16.79 -8.91
N THR A 67 -4.04 -17.99 -9.37
CA THR A 67 -4.95 -18.91 -10.06
C THR A 67 -6.14 -19.31 -9.20
N HIS A 68 -5.92 -19.54 -7.90
CA HIS A 68 -7.00 -19.87 -6.97
C HIS A 68 -7.95 -18.68 -6.78
N SER A 69 -7.41 -17.46 -6.62
CA SER A 69 -8.22 -16.25 -6.47
C SER A 69 -9.14 -16.00 -7.67
N ILE A 70 -8.66 -16.25 -8.89
CA ILE A 70 -9.48 -16.17 -10.11
C ILE A 70 -10.61 -17.21 -10.10
N GLN A 71 -10.36 -18.43 -9.60
CA GLN A 71 -11.41 -19.44 -9.50
C GLN A 71 -12.48 -19.07 -8.46
N VAL A 72 -12.08 -18.46 -7.34
CA VAL A 72 -12.99 -17.95 -6.30
C VAL A 72 -13.91 -16.87 -6.85
N ILE A 73 -13.37 -15.84 -7.51
CA ILE A 73 -14.18 -14.73 -8.04
C ILE A 73 -15.07 -15.14 -9.23
N ARG A 74 -14.75 -16.25 -9.91
CA ARG A 74 -15.58 -16.84 -10.97
C ARG A 74 -16.75 -17.67 -10.41
N GLY A 75 -16.87 -17.78 -9.09
CA GLY A 75 -17.94 -18.49 -8.42
C GLY A 75 -17.81 -20.01 -8.44
N LYS A 76 -16.62 -20.55 -8.77
CA LYS A 76 -16.38 -22.01 -8.70
C LYS A 76 -16.51 -22.56 -7.27
N TYR A 77 -16.33 -21.68 -6.29
CA TYR A 77 -16.41 -21.98 -4.86
C TYR A 77 -17.58 -21.26 -4.17
N ASP A 78 -18.52 -20.67 -4.92
CA ASP A 78 -19.71 -20.06 -4.32
C ASP A 78 -20.72 -21.19 -3.97
N ASP A 79 -21.07 -21.36 -2.69
CA ASP A 79 -22.18 -22.20 -2.22
C ASP A 79 -23.32 -21.32 -1.68
N PRO A 80 -24.58 -21.52 -2.11
CA PRO A 80 -25.73 -20.79 -1.55
C PRO A 80 -25.97 -20.99 -0.05
N ASN A 81 -25.40 -22.04 0.55
CA ASN A 81 -25.52 -22.35 1.98
C ASN A 81 -24.37 -21.75 2.81
N ASP A 82 -23.35 -21.17 2.17
CA ASP A 82 -22.23 -20.56 2.88
C ASP A 82 -22.67 -19.25 3.55
N GLU A 83 -22.17 -19.04 4.77
CA GLU A 83 -22.42 -17.82 5.53
C GLU A 83 -21.71 -16.61 4.87
N GLY A 84 -22.48 -15.66 4.36
CA GLY A 84 -21.94 -14.41 3.80
C GLY A 84 -23.02 -13.47 3.26
N GLU A 85 -22.80 -12.16 3.41
CA GLU A 85 -23.79 -11.14 2.97
C GLU A 85 -23.78 -10.92 1.45
N ILE A 86 -22.61 -11.10 0.82
CA ILE A 86 -22.38 -10.78 -0.60
C ILE A 86 -21.48 -11.85 -1.23
N SER A 87 -21.68 -12.10 -2.53
CA SER A 87 -20.82 -13.02 -3.29
C SER A 87 -19.39 -12.53 -3.39
N HIS A 88 -18.44 -13.44 -3.63
CA HIS A 88 -17.02 -13.12 -3.76
C HIS A 88 -16.74 -12.04 -4.82
N PHE A 89 -17.45 -12.09 -5.96
CA PHE A 89 -17.31 -11.08 -7.01
C PHE A 89 -17.83 -9.70 -6.59
N ARG A 90 -18.95 -9.65 -5.86
CA ARG A 90 -19.50 -8.39 -5.33
C ARG A 90 -18.56 -7.78 -4.29
N ALA A 91 -17.99 -8.60 -3.41
CA ALA A 91 -16.99 -8.17 -2.44
C ALA A 91 -15.76 -7.57 -3.13
N LEU A 92 -15.23 -8.24 -4.16
CA LEU A 92 -14.11 -7.72 -4.94
C LEU A 92 -14.45 -6.39 -5.61
N THR A 93 -15.61 -6.31 -6.28
CA THR A 93 -16.01 -5.10 -7.01
C THR A 93 -16.21 -3.91 -6.06
N SER A 94 -16.78 -4.15 -4.87
CA SER A 94 -16.91 -3.13 -3.83
C SER A 94 -15.53 -2.61 -3.36
N ALA A 95 -14.59 -3.52 -3.07
CA ALA A 95 -13.24 -3.15 -2.66
C ALA A 95 -12.46 -2.42 -3.77
N LEU A 96 -12.60 -2.85 -5.03
CA LEU A 96 -11.97 -2.19 -6.18
C LEU A 96 -12.55 -0.80 -6.41
N SER A 97 -13.87 -0.62 -6.27
CA SER A 97 -14.51 0.69 -6.40
C SER A 97 -14.03 1.68 -5.34
N ALA A 98 -13.71 1.22 -4.13
CA ALA A 98 -13.17 2.07 -3.07
C ALA A 98 -11.70 2.47 -3.30
N THR A 99 -10.95 1.68 -4.08
CA THR A 99 -9.51 1.87 -4.27
C THR A 99 -9.15 2.46 -5.62
N ILE A 100 -9.98 2.30 -6.66
CA ILE A 100 -9.75 2.85 -8.00
C ILE A 100 -10.55 4.14 -8.14
N GLY A 101 -9.85 5.26 -8.31
CA GLY A 101 -10.47 6.56 -8.56
C GLY A 101 -9.56 7.52 -9.32
N LEU A 102 -10.10 8.71 -9.62
CA LEU A 102 -9.37 9.79 -10.30
C LEU A 102 -8.04 10.13 -9.60
N GLY A 103 -8.01 10.04 -8.26
CA GLY A 103 -6.82 10.27 -7.47
C GLY A 103 -5.65 9.34 -7.81
N ASN A 104 -5.91 8.07 -8.13
CA ASN A 104 -4.84 7.14 -8.51
C ASN A 104 -4.28 7.47 -9.89
N ILE A 105 -5.14 7.88 -10.84
CA ILE A 105 -4.72 8.23 -12.19
C ILE A 105 -3.89 9.53 -12.16
N ALA A 106 -4.39 10.56 -11.46
CA ALA A 106 -3.68 11.81 -11.29
C ALA A 106 -2.36 11.63 -10.51
N GLY A 107 -2.37 10.80 -9.46
CA GLY A 107 -1.19 10.47 -8.67
C GLY A 107 -0.09 9.80 -9.50
N VAL A 108 -0.45 8.85 -10.38
CA VAL A 108 0.50 8.24 -11.33
C VAL A 108 1.07 9.30 -12.28
N ALA A 109 0.23 10.19 -12.82
CA ALA A 109 0.69 11.24 -13.73
C ALA A 109 1.70 12.19 -13.05
N VAL A 110 1.42 12.63 -11.82
CA VAL A 110 2.35 13.46 -11.03
C VAL A 110 3.64 12.71 -10.71
N ALA A 111 3.55 11.42 -10.35
CA ALA A 111 4.72 10.60 -10.07
C ALA A 111 5.63 10.44 -11.29
N ILE A 112 5.07 10.26 -12.49
CA ILE A 112 5.85 10.18 -13.73
C ILE A 112 6.43 11.56 -14.10
N GLN A 113 5.65 12.63 -13.95
CA GLN A 113 6.10 13.98 -14.26
C GLN A 113 7.28 14.42 -13.37
N THR A 114 7.26 14.03 -12.09
CA THR A 114 8.27 14.43 -11.10
C THR A 114 9.43 13.43 -11.00
N GLY A 115 9.15 12.13 -11.05
CA GLY A 115 10.15 11.05 -10.89
C GLY A 115 10.67 10.47 -12.21
N GLY A 116 10.14 10.91 -13.35
CA GLY A 116 10.47 10.37 -14.66
C GLY A 116 9.85 8.99 -14.95
N PRO A 117 10.15 8.39 -16.10
CA PRO A 117 9.53 7.13 -16.54
C PRO A 117 9.86 5.94 -15.63
N GLY A 118 10.98 5.99 -14.90
CA GLY A 118 11.38 4.96 -13.93
C GLY A 118 10.44 4.84 -12.72
N ALA A 119 9.59 5.84 -12.45
CA ALA A 119 8.62 5.78 -11.37
C ALA A 119 7.65 4.60 -11.52
N VAL A 120 7.25 4.26 -12.75
CA VAL A 120 6.30 3.17 -13.03
C VAL A 120 6.85 1.82 -12.57
N PHE A 121 8.15 1.57 -12.77
CA PHE A 121 8.81 0.34 -12.34
C PHE A 121 8.73 0.17 -10.81
N TRP A 122 8.98 1.26 -10.06
CA TRP A 122 8.91 1.24 -8.61
C TRP A 122 7.48 1.15 -8.09
N MET A 123 6.52 1.81 -8.75
CA MET A 123 5.09 1.68 -8.41
C MET A 123 4.61 0.24 -8.57
N PHE A 124 4.99 -0.43 -9.66
CA PHE A 124 4.65 -1.84 -9.85
C PHE A 124 5.32 -2.74 -8.81
N SER A 125 6.62 -2.56 -8.57
CA SER A 125 7.37 -3.36 -7.60
C SER A 125 6.80 -3.25 -6.18
N THR A 126 6.52 -2.03 -5.72
CA THR A 126 5.93 -1.78 -4.40
C THR A 126 4.50 -2.30 -4.28
N ALA A 127 3.71 -2.28 -5.36
CA ALA A 127 2.37 -2.87 -5.39
C ALA A 127 2.41 -4.39 -5.19
N VAL A 128 3.36 -5.09 -5.84
CA VAL A 128 3.54 -6.55 -5.69
C VAL A 128 3.78 -6.93 -4.22
N PHE A 129 4.67 -6.22 -3.52
CA PHE A 129 4.94 -6.47 -2.09
C PHE A 129 3.75 -6.07 -1.19
N SER A 130 3.08 -4.95 -1.51
CA SER A 130 1.93 -4.47 -0.72
C SER A 130 0.72 -5.41 -0.80
N MET A 131 0.59 -6.19 -1.88
CA MET A 131 -0.49 -7.15 -2.06
C MET A 131 -0.51 -8.21 -0.94
N THR A 132 0.67 -8.68 -0.50
CA THR A 132 0.73 -9.64 0.62
C THR A 132 0.32 -9.02 1.95
N SER A 133 0.69 -7.76 2.20
CA SER A 133 0.22 -7.04 3.40
C SER A 133 -1.31 -6.92 3.43
N LYS A 134 -1.93 -6.63 2.27
CA LYS A 134 -3.40 -6.59 2.19
C LYS A 134 -4.02 -7.96 2.40
N PHE A 135 -3.46 -9.01 1.80
CA PHE A 135 -3.90 -10.38 2.05
C PHE A 135 -3.94 -10.70 3.54
N ASN A 136 -2.84 -10.47 4.28
CA ASN A 136 -2.78 -10.73 5.72
C ASN A 136 -3.84 -9.93 6.50
N SER A 137 -4.01 -8.64 6.17
CA SER A 137 -5.03 -7.81 6.82
C SER A 137 -6.47 -8.30 6.59
N CYS A 138 -6.76 -8.78 5.38
CA CYS A 138 -8.07 -9.33 5.03
C CYS A 138 -8.29 -10.69 5.72
N THR A 139 -7.26 -11.54 5.79
CA THR A 139 -7.33 -12.82 6.51
C THR A 139 -7.60 -12.61 7.99
N LEU A 140 -6.88 -11.70 8.65
CA LEU A 140 -7.15 -11.32 10.04
C LEU A 140 -8.56 -10.77 10.22
N SER A 141 -9.03 -9.95 9.28
CA SER A 141 -10.39 -9.39 9.32
C SER A 141 -11.48 -10.45 9.20
N GLN A 142 -11.22 -11.56 8.50
CA GLN A 142 -12.15 -12.70 8.41
C GLN A 142 -12.12 -13.59 9.65
N MET A 143 -10.93 -13.79 10.24
CA MET A 143 -10.77 -14.59 11.47
C MET A 143 -11.35 -13.91 12.70
N TYR A 144 -11.18 -12.59 12.83
CA TYR A 144 -11.62 -11.79 13.97
C TYR A 144 -12.78 -10.84 13.62
N ARG A 145 -13.75 -11.34 12.83
CA ARG A 145 -14.96 -10.57 12.48
C ARG A 145 -15.95 -10.56 13.64
N LYS A 146 -16.68 -9.47 13.80
CA LYS A 146 -17.80 -9.34 14.73
C LYS A 146 -19.11 -9.55 14.00
N VAL A 147 -19.95 -10.44 14.54
CA VAL A 147 -21.34 -10.58 14.11
C VAL A 147 -22.20 -9.66 14.97
N ASN A 148 -22.88 -8.73 14.33
CA ASN A 148 -23.75 -7.76 15.00
C ASN A 148 -25.13 -8.39 15.31
N ALA A 149 -25.90 -7.74 16.18
CA ALA A 149 -27.21 -8.23 16.61
C ALA A 149 -28.26 -8.29 15.48
N ASP A 150 -28.05 -7.52 14.41
CA ASP A 150 -28.85 -7.53 13.18
C ASP A 150 -28.42 -8.62 12.18
N GLY A 151 -27.42 -9.43 12.53
CA GLY A 151 -26.85 -10.47 11.67
C GLY A 151 -25.79 -9.95 10.69
N SER A 152 -25.49 -8.64 10.69
CA SER A 152 -24.45 -8.09 9.82
C SER A 152 -23.04 -8.42 10.32
N ILE A 153 -22.09 -8.49 9.39
CA ILE A 153 -20.69 -8.82 9.66
C ILE A 153 -19.85 -7.55 9.59
N SER A 154 -19.16 -7.24 10.69
CA SER A 154 -18.21 -6.14 10.76
C SER A 154 -16.79 -6.66 10.98
N GLY A 155 -15.89 -6.31 10.07
CA GLY A 155 -14.49 -6.72 10.10
C GLY A 155 -13.55 -5.56 9.80
N GLY A 156 -12.27 -5.73 10.13
CA GLY A 156 -11.24 -4.75 9.85
C GLY A 156 -10.22 -4.60 10.97
N PRO A 157 -9.25 -3.67 10.79
CA PRO A 157 -8.17 -3.45 11.75
C PRO A 157 -8.61 -3.13 13.16
N MET A 158 -9.69 -2.36 13.30
CA MET A 158 -10.23 -2.05 14.63
C MET A 158 -10.71 -3.30 15.37
N TYR A 159 -11.27 -4.29 14.67
CA TYR A 159 -11.81 -5.50 15.28
C TYR A 159 -10.74 -6.54 15.59
N TYR A 160 -9.81 -6.81 14.66
CA TYR A 160 -8.76 -7.81 14.93
C TYR A 160 -7.73 -7.31 15.94
N LEU A 161 -7.57 -5.99 16.14
CA LEU A 161 -6.72 -5.45 17.20
C LEU A 161 -7.40 -5.57 18.56
N ASP A 162 -8.71 -5.29 18.63
CA ASP A 162 -9.48 -5.43 19.87
C ASP A 162 -9.59 -6.90 20.27
N ILE A 163 -10.08 -7.77 19.39
CA ILE A 163 -10.38 -9.18 19.69
C ILE A 163 -9.11 -10.05 19.66
N GLY A 164 -8.13 -9.70 18.82
CA GLY A 164 -6.92 -10.50 18.64
C GLY A 164 -5.82 -10.23 19.68
N LEU A 165 -5.88 -9.09 20.37
CA LEU A 165 -4.92 -8.71 21.42
C LEU A 165 -5.56 -8.59 22.82
N SER A 166 -6.87 -8.87 22.95
CA SER A 166 -7.59 -8.95 24.23
C SER A 166 -7.25 -10.19 25.04
#